data_AF-A0A1Q6SLY4-F1
#
_entry.id   AF-A0A1Q6SLY4-F1
#
_cell.length_a   1.000
_cell.length_b   1.000
_cell.length_c   1.000
_cell.angle_alpha   90.00
_cell.angle_beta   90.00
_cell.angle_gamma   90.00
#
_symmetry.space_group_name_H-M   'P 1'
#
loop_
_entity.id
_entity.type
_entity.pdbx_description
1 polymer ?
#
loop_
_entity_poly.entity_id
_entity_poly.type
_entity_poly.pdbx_seq_one_letter_code
_entity_poly.pdbx_strand_id
1 'polypeptide(L)'
;MTSEEKKRRKRKNLLIALGVILAIVIIIAASIAWIWPKSKDISESTVFQAQEVEQQTQYIVSLLDEADYTTFNTCTTGDMNTTLTPAAITQAKAKVSDNFGSFVSFGDITMDEMNQHGNVYAFAQQEVKYENVTVIYSLTFDENMKLVGLYIR
;
A
#
# COMPACT_ATOMS: atom_id res chain seq x y z
N MET A 1 -55.89 29.55 -2.18
CA MET A 1 -55.16 28.29 -2.46
C MET A 1 -55.60 27.24 -1.46
N THR A 2 -56.31 26.23 -1.93
CA THR A 2 -56.90 25.16 -1.10
C THR A 2 -55.82 24.20 -0.58
N SER A 3 -56.12 23.52 0.54
CA SER A 3 -55.19 22.62 1.25
C SER A 3 -54.57 21.53 0.34
N GLU A 4 -55.35 21.07 -0.64
CA GLU A 4 -54.97 20.08 -1.66
C GLU A 4 -53.82 20.55 -2.59
N GLU A 5 -53.83 21.80 -3.02
CA GLU A 5 -52.80 22.36 -3.93
C GLU A 5 -51.45 22.49 -3.23
N LYS A 6 -51.44 22.88 -1.94
CA LYS A 6 -50.23 22.96 -1.12
C LYS A 6 -49.62 21.57 -0.89
N LYS A 7 -50.44 20.54 -0.69
CA LYS A 7 -49.98 19.15 -0.47
C LYS A 7 -49.40 18.53 -1.74
N ARG A 8 -50.00 18.76 -2.92
CA ARG A 8 -49.44 18.33 -4.22
C ARG A 8 -48.14 19.04 -4.58
N ARG A 9 -48.02 20.35 -4.31
CA ARG A 9 -46.77 21.11 -4.53
C ARG A 9 -45.65 20.64 -3.61
N LYS A 10 -45.93 20.39 -2.32
CA LYS A 10 -44.95 19.82 -1.39
C LYS A 10 -44.47 18.42 -1.82
N ARG A 11 -45.37 17.56 -2.30
CA ARG A 11 -45.01 16.24 -2.84
C ARG A 11 -44.16 16.33 -4.11
N LYS A 12 -44.50 17.21 -5.05
CA LYS A 12 -43.68 17.45 -6.25
C LYS A 12 -42.29 17.98 -5.90
N ASN A 13 -42.20 18.95 -5.00
CA ASN A 13 -40.91 19.51 -4.56
C ASN A 13 -40.08 18.47 -3.78
N LEU A 14 -40.73 17.61 -2.98
CA LEU A 14 -40.07 16.49 -2.29
C LEU A 14 -39.54 15.46 -3.29
N LEU A 15 -40.31 15.10 -4.32
CA LEU A 15 -39.89 14.16 -5.36
C LEU A 15 -38.74 14.73 -6.21
N ILE A 16 -38.76 16.02 -6.54
CA ILE A 16 -37.67 16.70 -7.23
C ILE A 16 -36.43 16.75 -6.33
N ALA A 17 -36.57 17.09 -5.04
CA ALA A 17 -35.46 17.11 -4.09
C ALA A 17 -34.84 15.72 -3.91
N LEU A 18 -35.66 14.66 -3.80
CA LEU A 18 -35.18 13.28 -3.74
C LEU A 18 -34.45 12.86 -5.01
N GLY A 19 -34.97 13.24 -6.19
CA GLY A 19 -34.30 12.98 -7.47
C GLY A 19 -32.95 13.68 -7.59
N VAL A 20 -32.84 14.93 -7.12
CA VAL A 20 -31.59 15.69 -7.09
C VAL A 20 -30.59 15.08 -6.12
N ILE A 21 -31.04 14.67 -4.92
CA ILE A 21 -30.18 14.00 -3.93
C ILE A 21 -29.63 12.68 -4.51
N LEU A 22 -30.48 11.87 -5.16
CA LEU A 22 -30.06 10.62 -5.77
C LEU A 22 -29.03 10.84 -6.91
N ALA A 23 -29.23 11.86 -7.73
CA ALA A 23 -28.29 12.22 -8.79
C ALA A 23 -26.92 12.66 -8.22
N ILE A 24 -26.91 13.43 -7.13
CA ILE A 24 -25.69 13.84 -6.43
C ILE A 24 -24.95 12.61 -5.86
N VAL A 25 -25.66 11.66 -5.26
CA VAL A 25 -25.06 10.42 -4.73
C VAL A 25 -24.41 9.57 -5.83
N ILE A 26 -25.03 9.47 -7.01
CA ILE A 26 -24.47 8.74 -8.17
C ILE A 26 -23.20 9.41 -8.68
N ILE A 27 -23.18 10.74 -8.77
CA ILE A 27 -21.99 11.50 -9.21
C ILE A 27 -20.85 11.34 -8.20
N ILE A 28 -21.14 11.38 -6.90
CA ILE A 28 -20.13 11.15 -5.85
C ILE A 28 -19.58 9.72 -5.93
N ALA A 29 -20.43 8.71 -6.09
CA ALA A 29 -20.00 7.33 -6.24
C ALA A 29 -19.12 7.11 -7.50
N ALA A 30 -19.48 7.73 -8.62
CA ALA A 30 -18.68 7.69 -9.85
C ALA A 30 -17.33 8.41 -9.68
N SER A 31 -17.30 9.50 -8.90
CA SER A 31 -16.06 10.23 -8.59
C SER A 31 -15.11 9.39 -7.72
N ILE A 32 -15.66 8.68 -6.72
CA ILE A 32 -14.89 7.76 -5.86
C ILE A 32 -14.35 6.57 -6.68
N ALA A 33 -15.16 6.04 -7.61
CA ALA A 33 -14.72 4.98 -8.52
C ALA A 33 -13.60 5.41 -9.47
N TRP A 34 -13.54 6.69 -9.85
CA TRP A 34 -12.46 7.24 -10.69
C TRP A 34 -11.16 7.47 -9.91
N ILE A 35 -11.27 7.74 -8.61
CA ILE A 35 -10.13 7.98 -7.71
C ILE A 35 -9.59 6.67 -7.12
N TRP A 36 -10.28 5.55 -7.32
CA TRP A 36 -9.86 4.25 -6.77
C TRP A 36 -8.52 3.83 -7.41
N PRO A 37 -7.42 3.74 -6.63
CA PRO A 37 -6.18 3.18 -7.14
C PRO A 37 -6.48 1.75 -7.60
N LYS A 38 -6.18 1.45 -8.86
CA LYS A 38 -6.31 0.10 -9.41
C LYS A 38 -5.13 -0.72 -8.89
N SER A 39 -5.19 -1.09 -7.62
CA SER A 39 -4.38 -2.19 -7.12
C SER A 39 -5.08 -3.49 -7.49
N LYS A 40 -4.31 -4.47 -7.94
CA LYS A 40 -4.78 -5.83 -8.17
C LYS A 40 -3.99 -6.77 -7.27
N ASP A 41 -4.63 -7.85 -6.85
CA ASP A 41 -3.91 -8.91 -6.15
C ASP A 41 -2.74 -9.37 -7.02
N ILE A 42 -1.56 -9.53 -6.42
CA ILE A 42 -0.35 -9.86 -7.18
C ILE A 42 -0.45 -11.23 -7.87
N SER A 43 -1.30 -12.13 -7.37
CA SER A 43 -1.56 -13.44 -7.99
C SER A 43 -2.21 -13.33 -9.37
N GLU A 44 -2.85 -12.20 -9.67
CA GLU A 44 -3.44 -11.90 -10.99
C GLU A 44 -2.50 -11.08 -11.89
N SER A 45 -1.30 -10.75 -11.41
CA SER A 45 -0.33 -9.96 -12.18
C SER A 45 0.20 -10.76 -13.37
N THR A 46 0.35 -10.08 -14.51
CA THR A 46 1.07 -10.62 -15.68
C THR A 46 2.53 -10.16 -15.74
N VAL A 47 2.92 -9.26 -14.83
CA VAL A 47 4.26 -8.65 -14.77
C VAL A 47 5.07 -9.29 -13.64
N PHE A 48 4.44 -9.52 -12.50
CA PHE A 48 5.09 -10.04 -11.29
C PHE A 48 4.63 -11.46 -10.99
N GLN A 49 5.56 -12.27 -10.50
CA GLN A 49 5.24 -13.58 -9.92
C GLN A 49 5.17 -13.45 -8.40
N ALA A 50 4.05 -13.83 -7.80
CA ALA A 50 3.84 -13.73 -6.34
C ALA A 50 4.98 -14.37 -5.54
N GLN A 51 5.42 -15.56 -5.95
CA GLN A 51 6.51 -16.28 -5.28
C GLN A 51 7.86 -15.54 -5.37
N GLU A 52 8.15 -14.90 -6.50
CA GLU A 52 9.38 -14.11 -6.68
C GLU A 52 9.38 -12.87 -5.79
N VAL A 53 8.22 -12.19 -5.69
CA VAL A 53 8.04 -11.02 -4.84
C VAL A 53 8.17 -11.37 -3.36
N GLU A 54 7.58 -12.48 -2.94
CA GLU A 54 7.73 -12.99 -1.57
C GLU A 54 9.20 -13.31 -1.24
N GLN A 55 9.88 -14.07 -2.12
CA GLN A 55 11.28 -14.44 -1.92
C GLN A 55 12.19 -13.22 -1.84
N GLN A 56 12.02 -12.26 -2.76
CA GLN A 56 12.81 -11.03 -2.77
C GLN A 56 12.53 -10.19 -1.52
N THR A 57 11.28 -10.14 -1.07
CA THR A 57 10.89 -9.43 0.15
C THR A 57 11.56 -10.01 1.38
N GLN A 58 11.46 -11.32 1.58
CA GLN A 58 12.07 -12.01 2.72
C GLN A 58 13.58 -11.92 2.67
N TYR A 59 14.19 -12.03 1.49
CA TYR A 59 15.63 -11.88 1.30
C TYR A 59 16.12 -10.49 1.73
N ILE A 60 15.46 -9.43 1.28
CA ILE A 60 15.81 -8.05 1.69
C ILE A 60 15.64 -7.87 3.20
N VAL A 61 14.56 -8.38 3.80
CA VAL A 61 14.38 -8.30 5.25
C VAL A 61 15.51 -9.00 5.99
N SER A 62 15.95 -10.17 5.53
CA SER A 62 17.10 -10.88 6.11
C SER A 62 18.40 -10.06 6.01
N LEU A 63 18.66 -9.41 4.86
CA LEU A 63 19.81 -8.50 4.73
C LEU A 63 19.75 -7.33 5.71
N LEU A 64 18.55 -6.78 5.96
CA LEU A 64 18.35 -5.72 6.94
C LEU A 64 18.52 -6.21 8.38
N ASP A 65 18.25 -7.49 8.65
CA ASP A 65 18.46 -8.12 9.96
C ASP A 65 19.94 -8.38 10.23
N GLU A 66 20.62 -8.97 9.24
CA GLU A 66 22.06 -9.26 9.26
C GLU A 66 22.93 -7.99 9.13
N ALA A 67 22.31 -6.82 8.90
CA ALA A 67 22.96 -5.55 8.63
C ALA A 67 23.94 -5.60 7.42
N ASP A 68 23.67 -6.47 6.44
CA ASP A 68 24.43 -6.54 5.18
C ASP A 68 23.94 -5.49 4.19
N TYR A 69 24.31 -4.24 4.48
CA TYR A 69 24.00 -3.11 3.62
C TYR A 69 24.75 -3.13 2.28
N THR A 70 25.82 -3.90 2.16
CA THR A 70 26.59 -3.99 0.91
C THR A 70 25.77 -4.75 -0.12
N THR A 71 25.26 -5.93 0.26
CA THR A 71 24.40 -6.73 -0.61
C THR A 71 23.03 -6.05 -0.80
N PHE A 72 22.46 -5.45 0.26
CA PHE A 72 21.20 -4.70 0.17
C PHE A 72 21.24 -3.60 -0.91
N ASN A 73 22.34 -2.85 -0.99
CA ASN A 73 22.51 -1.78 -1.99
C ASN A 73 22.55 -2.28 -3.45
N THR A 74 22.73 -3.59 -3.66
CA THR A 74 22.64 -4.21 -5.00
C THR A 74 21.19 -4.55 -5.38
N CYS A 75 20.30 -4.65 -4.39
CA CYS A 75 18.87 -4.93 -4.55
C CYS A 75 18.05 -3.67 -4.83
N THR A 76 18.62 -2.48 -4.61
CA THR A 76 17.98 -1.16 -4.78
C THR A 76 18.29 -0.53 -6.15
N THR A 77 17.52 0.48 -6.52
CA THR A 77 17.83 1.35 -7.66
C THR A 77 18.83 2.45 -7.28
N GLY A 78 19.51 3.04 -8.27
CA GLY A 78 20.60 4.01 -8.05
C GLY A 78 20.22 5.20 -7.16
N ASP A 79 19.01 5.74 -7.32
CA ASP A 79 18.52 6.86 -6.51
C ASP A 79 18.28 6.44 -5.05
N MET A 80 17.83 5.21 -4.82
CA MET A 80 17.51 4.68 -3.49
C MET A 80 18.73 4.40 -2.62
N ASN A 81 19.90 4.17 -3.23
CA ASN A 81 21.16 4.02 -2.49
C ASN A 81 21.50 5.26 -1.65
N THR A 82 20.98 6.42 -2.03
CA THR A 82 21.23 7.68 -1.33
C THR A 82 20.20 7.96 -0.23
N THR A 83 19.00 7.39 -0.31
CA THR A 83 17.91 7.61 0.66
C THR A 83 17.83 6.49 1.69
N LEU A 84 18.02 5.23 1.27
CA LEU A 84 18.00 4.04 2.12
C LEU A 84 19.38 3.74 2.72
N THR A 85 20.01 4.77 3.28
CA THR A 85 21.30 4.60 3.97
C THR A 85 21.15 3.79 5.25
N PRO A 86 22.22 3.12 5.73
CA PRO A 86 22.19 2.41 7.02
C PRO A 86 21.69 3.27 8.18
N ALA A 87 22.06 4.56 8.19
CA ALA A 87 21.62 5.51 9.21
C ALA A 87 20.12 5.81 9.14
N ALA A 88 19.56 5.98 7.94
CA ALA A 88 18.13 6.21 7.73
C ALA A 88 17.31 4.98 8.14
N ILE A 89 17.77 3.78 7.78
CA ILE A 89 17.12 2.51 8.16
C ILE A 89 17.17 2.30 9.67
N THR A 90 18.32 2.55 10.30
CA THR A 90 18.46 2.46 11.76
C THR A 90 17.52 3.43 12.47
N GLN A 91 17.42 4.67 11.97
CA GLN A 91 16.48 5.65 12.50
C GLN A 91 15.02 5.21 12.30
N ALA A 92 14.69 4.60 11.16
CA ALA A 92 13.34 4.07 10.91
C ALA A 92 13.00 2.94 11.89
N LYS A 93 13.90 1.98 12.11
CA LYS A 93 13.73 0.92 13.11
C LYS A 93 13.54 1.49 14.52
N ALA A 94 14.36 2.47 14.92
CA ALA A 94 14.26 3.11 16.23
C ALA A 94 12.92 3.84 16.48
N LYS A 95 12.21 4.27 15.43
CA LYS A 95 10.86 4.83 15.56
C LYS A 95 9.80 3.78 15.92
N VAL A 96 10.08 2.50 15.65
CA VAL A 96 9.19 1.38 15.95
C VAL A 96 9.47 0.83 17.35
N SER A 97 10.75 0.57 17.66
CA SER A 97 11.19 0.13 18.98
C SER A 97 12.69 0.37 19.16
N ASP A 98 13.11 0.67 20.38
CA ASP A 98 14.52 0.83 20.75
C ASP A 98 15.29 -0.51 20.71
N ASN A 99 14.57 -1.63 20.84
CA ASN A 99 15.16 -2.97 20.81
C ASN A 99 14.20 -3.95 20.17
N PHE A 100 14.59 -4.53 19.04
CA PHE A 100 13.79 -5.54 18.36
C PHE A 100 14.02 -6.93 18.97
N GLY A 101 15.23 -7.19 19.50
CA GLY A 101 15.70 -8.54 19.83
C GLY A 101 16.05 -9.34 18.58
N SER A 102 16.24 -10.64 18.74
CA SER A 102 16.59 -11.53 17.62
C SER A 102 15.41 -11.77 16.69
N PHE A 103 15.68 -12.03 15.40
CA PHE A 103 14.66 -12.52 14.47
C PHE A 103 14.08 -13.85 14.95
N VAL A 104 12.76 -14.02 14.85
CA VAL A 104 12.05 -15.24 15.24
C VAL A 104 11.45 -15.94 14.03
N SER A 105 10.61 -15.24 13.25
CA SER A 105 9.94 -15.84 12.08
C SER A 105 9.33 -14.78 11.16
N PHE A 106 9.17 -15.14 9.88
CA PHE A 106 8.24 -14.46 8.97
C PHE A 106 6.79 -14.84 9.31
N GLY A 107 5.93 -13.85 9.36
CA GLY A 107 4.47 -14.00 9.50
C GLY A 107 3.77 -13.86 8.15
N ASP A 108 2.53 -13.37 8.21
CA ASP A 108 1.72 -13.17 7.01
C ASP A 108 2.35 -12.15 6.05
N ILE A 109 2.18 -12.40 4.75
CA ILE A 109 2.56 -11.48 3.69
C ILE A 109 1.31 -11.09 2.89
N THR A 110 1.21 -9.81 2.57
CA THR A 110 0.22 -9.29 1.61
C THR A 110 0.97 -8.67 0.44
N MET A 111 0.46 -8.87 -0.77
CA MET A 111 1.13 -8.42 -1.98
C MET A 111 0.12 -7.92 -3.00
N ASP A 112 0.37 -6.74 -3.52
CA ASP A 112 -0.47 -6.07 -4.52
C ASP A 112 0.38 -5.56 -5.69
N GLU A 113 -0.16 -5.62 -6.89
CA GLU A 113 0.34 -4.84 -8.02
C GLU A 113 -0.23 -3.41 -7.95
N MET A 114 0.63 -2.40 -8.05
CA MET A 114 0.26 -0.99 -8.11
C MET A 114 0.63 -0.39 -9.45
N ASN A 115 -0.30 0.34 -10.07
CA ASN A 115 0.00 1.16 -11.24
C ASN A 115 0.09 2.64 -10.83
N GLN A 116 1.25 3.26 -11.04
CA GLN A 116 1.46 4.67 -10.73
C GLN A 116 2.14 5.37 -11.93
N HIS A 117 1.46 6.39 -12.46
CA HIS A 117 1.92 7.18 -13.61
C HIS A 117 2.32 6.34 -14.84
N GLY A 118 1.71 5.16 -15.03
CA GLY A 118 1.99 4.26 -16.14
C GLY A 118 3.09 3.24 -15.88
N ASN A 119 3.80 3.33 -14.75
CA ASN A 119 4.74 2.31 -14.31
C ASN A 119 4.02 1.29 -13.40
N VAL A 120 4.39 0.03 -13.52
CA VAL A 120 3.86 -1.05 -12.68
C VAL A 120 4.86 -1.36 -11.57
N TYR A 121 4.36 -1.52 -10.35
CA TYR A 121 5.14 -1.83 -9.17
C TYR A 121 4.53 -3.00 -8.42
N ALA A 122 5.38 -3.83 -7.81
CA ALA A 122 4.92 -4.78 -6.80
C ALA A 122 5.06 -4.14 -5.42
N PHE A 123 3.99 -4.19 -4.63
CA PHE A 123 3.98 -3.75 -3.24
C PHE A 123 3.80 -4.97 -2.35
N ALA A 124 4.71 -5.17 -1.40
CA ALA A 124 4.66 -6.28 -0.46
C ALA A 124 4.68 -5.75 0.98
N GLN A 125 3.82 -6.27 1.84
CA GLN A 125 3.89 -6.05 3.29
C GLN A 125 4.14 -7.38 3.98
N GLN A 126 5.32 -7.52 4.56
CA GLN A 126 5.74 -8.71 5.30
C GLN A 126 5.69 -8.42 6.80
N GLU A 127 4.88 -9.20 7.53
CA GLU A 127 4.96 -9.25 8.99
C GLU A 127 6.22 -10.02 9.40
N VAL A 128 6.98 -9.47 10.34
CA VAL A 128 8.22 -10.08 10.85
C VAL A 128 8.17 -10.04 12.37
N LYS A 129 8.33 -11.21 12.97
CA LYS A 129 8.35 -11.37 14.43
C LYS A 129 9.79 -11.36 14.90
N TYR A 130 10.08 -10.44 15.80
CA TYR A 130 11.28 -10.42 16.62
C TYR A 130 10.92 -10.75 18.07
N GLU A 131 11.92 -11.02 18.90
CA GLU A 131 11.70 -11.37 20.32
C GLU A 131 10.91 -10.31 21.09
N ASN A 132 11.14 -9.02 20.80
CA ASN A 132 10.57 -7.92 21.59
C ASN A 132 9.49 -7.12 20.85
N VAL A 133 9.33 -7.31 19.53
CA VAL A 133 8.42 -6.52 18.70
C VAL A 133 8.02 -7.28 17.44
N THR A 134 6.80 -7.02 16.94
CA THR A 134 6.37 -7.44 15.60
C THR A 134 6.35 -6.23 14.69
N VAL A 135 6.97 -6.36 13.52
CA VAL A 135 7.25 -5.26 12.59
C VAL A 135 6.63 -5.58 11.25
N ILE A 136 6.07 -4.57 10.60
CA ILE A 136 5.60 -4.70 9.22
C ILE A 136 6.55 -3.94 8.31
N TYR A 137 7.29 -4.70 7.49
CA TYR A 137 8.10 -4.14 6.42
C TYR A 137 7.22 -3.99 5.18
N SER A 138 7.09 -2.76 4.69
CA SER A 138 6.43 -2.47 3.42
C SER A 138 7.48 -2.15 2.37
N LEU A 139 7.56 -2.97 1.33
CA LEU A 139 8.54 -2.88 0.25
C LEU A 139 7.82 -2.60 -1.08
N THR A 140 8.43 -1.78 -1.92
CA THR A 140 7.97 -1.52 -3.28
C THR A 140 9.07 -1.87 -4.27
N PHE A 141 8.72 -2.63 -5.29
CA PHE A 141 9.63 -3.08 -6.34
C PHE A 141 9.21 -2.53 -7.71
N ASP A 142 10.20 -2.18 -8.52
CA ASP A 142 10.00 -1.95 -9.95
C ASP A 142 9.87 -3.28 -10.72
N GLU A 143 9.59 -3.19 -12.02
CA GLU A 143 9.44 -4.34 -12.93
C GLU A 143 10.70 -5.23 -13.02
N ASN A 144 11.87 -4.75 -12.57
CA ASN A 144 13.13 -5.51 -12.53
C ASN A 144 13.40 -6.12 -11.15
N MET A 145 12.41 -6.14 -10.26
CA MET A 145 12.53 -6.60 -8.87
C MET A 145 13.59 -5.82 -8.06
N LYS A 146 13.84 -4.56 -8.43
CA LYS A 146 14.67 -3.64 -7.65
C LYS A 146 13.82 -2.86 -6.66
N LEU A 147 14.33 -2.75 -5.44
CA LEU A 147 13.69 -2.01 -4.36
C LEU A 147 13.70 -0.51 -4.66
N VAL A 148 12.50 0.06 -4.76
CA VAL A 148 12.22 1.49 -4.98
C VAL A 148 11.50 2.14 -3.80
N GLY A 149 11.19 1.38 -2.76
CA GLY A 149 10.55 1.92 -1.57
C GLY A 149 10.68 0.97 -0.39
N LEU A 150 10.98 1.53 0.79
CA LEU A 150 11.04 0.79 2.04
C LEU A 150 10.42 1.63 3.15
N TYR A 151 9.49 1.02 3.88
CA TYR A 151 8.88 1.58 5.07
C TYR A 151 8.79 0.52 6.17
N ILE A 152 9.02 0.93 7.41
CA ILE A 152 9.07 0.07 8.59
C ILE A 152 8.12 0.67 9.64
N ARG A 153 7.20 -0.15 10.17
CA ARG A 153 6.26 0.25 11.22
C ARG A 153 5.98 -0.86 12.22
#